data_AF-A0A4V6I2W6-F1
#
_entry.id   AF-A0A4V6I2W6-F1
#
_cell.length_a   1.000
_cell.length_b   1.000
_cell.length_c   1.000
_cell.angle_alpha   90.00
_cell.angle_beta   90.00
_cell.angle_gamma   90.00
#
_symmetry.space_group_name_H-M   'P 1'
#
loop_
_entity.id
_entity.type
_entity.pdbx_description
1 polymer ?
#
loop_
_entity_poly.entity_id
_entity_poly.type
_entity_poly.pdbx_seq_one_letter_code
_entity_poly.pdbx_strand_id
1 'polypeptide(L)'
;MSSLNFNQQLIIAATQSIIARYGIALSEEDLGSIFGLNPQTIRNKFTQGASDMPRYTQLKGKRVVMACDLAAFMVDNERKF
;
A
#
# COMPACT_ATOMS: atom_id res chain seq x y z
N MET A 1 -25.79 2.30 -14.00
CA MET A 1 -24.37 2.39 -13.59
C MET A 1 -24.35 3.03 -12.22
N SER A 2 -24.02 2.28 -11.18
CA SER A 2 -23.91 2.83 -9.83
C SER A 2 -22.74 3.81 -9.81
N SER A 3 -23.01 5.08 -9.52
CA SER A 3 -21.97 6.09 -9.34
C SER A 3 -21.07 5.65 -8.19
N LEU A 4 -19.79 5.41 -8.47
CA LEU A 4 -18.79 5.13 -7.45
C LEU A 4 -18.77 6.29 -6.44
N ASN A 5 -18.75 5.98 -5.15
CA ASN A 5 -18.62 7.01 -4.14
C ASN A 5 -17.24 7.70 -4.27
N PHE A 6 -17.12 8.93 -3.75
CA PHE A 6 -15.90 9.73 -3.90
C PHE A 6 -14.63 8.97 -3.45
N ASN A 7 -14.70 8.26 -2.31
CA ASN A 7 -13.58 7.48 -1.78
C ASN A 7 -13.16 6.35 -2.73
N GLN A 8 -14.12 5.66 -3.36
CA GLN A 8 -13.82 4.64 -4.38
C GLN A 8 -13.13 5.24 -5.60
N GLN A 9 -13.55 6.43 -6.05
CA GLN A 9 -12.88 7.12 -7.14
C GLN A 9 -11.45 7.53 -6.75
N LEU A 10 -11.26 7.99 -5.51
CA LEU A 10 -9.94 8.35 -4.97
C LEU A 10 -9.02 7.12 -4.87
N ILE A 11 -9.51 6.00 -4.35
CA ILE A 11 -8.76 4.73 -4.28
C ILE A 11 -8.35 4.29 -5.68
N ILE A 12 -9.25 4.35 -6.67
CA ILE A 12 -8.94 3.97 -8.06
C ILE A 12 -7.84 4.88 -8.64
N ALA A 13 -7.97 6.20 -8.48
CA ALA A 13 -6.99 7.15 -8.98
C ALA A 13 -5.61 6.96 -8.31
N ALA A 14 -5.58 6.80 -6.98
CA ALA A 14 -4.37 6.51 -6.23
C ALA A 14 -3.73 5.18 -6.66
N THR A 15 -4.55 4.13 -6.84
CA THR A 15 -4.08 2.82 -7.33
C THR A 15 -3.40 2.96 -8.69
N GLN A 16 -4.02 3.67 -9.63
CA GLN A 16 -3.44 3.88 -10.97
C GLN A 16 -2.11 4.63 -10.90
N SER A 17 -2.02 5.66 -10.05
CA SER A 17 -0.78 6.41 -9.83
C SER A 17 0.35 5.54 -9.24
N ILE A 18 0.03 4.73 -8.23
CA ILE A 18 0.98 3.80 -7.62
C ILE A 18 1.46 2.78 -8.65
N ILE A 19 0.55 2.19 -9.43
CA ILE A 19 0.89 1.20 -10.47
C ILE A 19 1.82 1.82 -11.52
N ALA A 20 1.55 3.05 -11.95
CA ALA A 20 2.36 3.72 -12.96
C ALA A 20 3.82 3.95 -12.50
N ARG A 21 4.05 4.09 -11.18
CA ARG A 21 5.37 4.40 -10.62
C ARG A 21 6.12 3.17 -10.07
N TYR A 22 5.42 2.25 -9.42
CA TYR A 22 6.02 1.12 -8.68
C TYR A 22 5.54 -0.25 -9.19
N GLY A 23 4.53 -0.30 -10.06
CA GLY A 23 3.91 -1.54 -10.52
C GLY A 23 2.79 -2.04 -9.62
N ILE A 24 2.25 -3.21 -9.97
CA ILE A 24 1.03 -3.78 -9.34
C ILE A 24 1.30 -4.29 -7.91
N ALA A 25 2.50 -4.79 -7.65
CA ALA A 25 2.90 -5.37 -6.38
C ALA A 25 4.18 -4.69 -5.89
N LEU A 26 4.11 -4.07 -4.71
CA LEU A 26 5.18 -3.30 -4.12
C LEU A 26 6.00 -4.16 -3.16
N SER A 27 7.31 -4.06 -3.29
CA SER A 27 8.28 -4.70 -2.41
C SER A 27 8.49 -3.91 -1.11
N GLU A 28 9.23 -4.49 -0.16
CA GLU A 28 9.67 -3.78 1.05
C GLU A 28 10.51 -2.53 0.73
N GLU A 29 11.22 -2.52 -0.40
CA GLU A 29 12.04 -1.38 -0.86
C GLU A 29 11.18 -0.22 -1.37
N ASP A 30 10.15 -0.55 -2.17
CA ASP A 30 9.18 0.43 -2.66
C ASP A 30 8.42 1.06 -1.50
N LEU A 31 7.95 0.23 -0.57
CA LEU A 31 7.28 0.69 0.65
C LEU A 31 8.22 1.54 1.51
N GLY A 32 9.49 1.14 1.66
CA GLY A 32 10.48 1.95 2.35
C GLY A 32 10.60 3.35 1.76
N SER A 33 10.59 3.45 0.42
CA SER A 33 10.63 4.73 -0.30
C SER A 33 9.37 5.57 -0.09
N ILE A 34 8.18 4.94 -0.04
CA ILE A 34 6.89 5.63 0.14
C ILE A 34 6.73 6.13 1.58
N PHE A 35 7.08 5.31 2.56
CA PHE A 35 6.94 5.63 3.98
C PHE A 35 8.13 6.39 4.58
N GLY A 36 9.22 6.57 3.82
CA GLY A 36 10.47 7.16 4.33
C GLY A 36 11.14 6.29 5.39
N LEU A 37 10.98 4.96 5.31
CA LEU A 37 11.49 4.00 6.28
C LEU A 37 12.51 3.06 5.63
N ASN A 38 13.42 2.52 6.44
CA ASN A 38 14.31 1.46 5.97
C ASN A 38 13.48 0.19 5.63
N PRO A 39 13.76 -0.53 4.52
CA PRO A 39 13.08 -1.78 4.18
C PRO A 39 13.08 -2.83 5.31
N GLN A 40 14.14 -2.87 6.13
CA GLN A 40 14.19 -3.74 7.31
C GLN A 40 13.16 -3.32 8.38
N THR A 41 12.90 -2.03 8.52
CA THR A 41 11.84 -1.53 9.43
C THR A 41 10.46 -1.94 8.92
N ILE A 42 10.22 -1.85 7.61
CA ILE A 42 9.00 -2.33 6.97
C ILE A 42 8.79 -3.83 7.26
N ARG A 43 9.83 -4.65 7.05
CA ARG A 43 9.80 -6.08 7.36
C ARG A 43 9.49 -6.36 8.84
N ASN A 44 10.11 -5.62 9.74
CA ASN A 44 9.89 -5.76 11.18
C ASN A 44 8.43 -5.43 11.54
N LYS A 45 7.89 -4.33 11.02
CA LYS A 45 6.49 -3.93 11.23
C LYS A 45 5.51 -5.00 10.74
N PHE A 46 5.74 -5.59 9.57
CA PHE A 46 4.92 -6.70 9.08
C PHE A 46 5.00 -7.92 9.99
N THR A 47 6.20 -8.26 10.48
CA THR A 47 6.40 -9.41 11.38
C THR A 47 5.75 -9.19 12.75
N GLN A 48 5.72 -7.95 13.22
CA GLN A 48 5.09 -7.55 14.49
C GLN A 48 3.58 -7.34 14.37
N GLY A 49 2.99 -7.44 13.17
CA GLY A 49 1.58 -7.20 12.94
C GLY A 49 1.16 -5.75 13.18
N ALA A 50 2.05 -4.79 12.88
CA ALA A 50 1.79 -3.37 13.13
C ALA A 50 0.56 -2.88 12.36
N SER A 51 -0.35 -2.19 13.04
CA SER A 51 -1.62 -1.71 12.47
C SER A 51 -1.47 -0.42 11.65
N ASP A 52 -0.26 0.14 11.60
CA ASP A 52 0.09 1.33 10.83
C ASP A 52 0.70 1.01 9.47
N MET A 53 0.52 -0.22 9.00
CA MET A 53 0.96 -0.70 7.70
C MET A 53 -0.20 -1.26 6.89
N PRO A 54 -0.15 -1.15 5.54
CA PRO A 54 -1.12 -1.80 4.65
C PRO A 54 -1.03 -3.32 4.76
N ARG A 55 -2.10 -4.00 4.35
CA ARG A 55 -2.11 -5.47 4.27
C ARG A 55 -1.10 -5.93 3.21
N TYR A 56 -0.36 -6.98 3.53
CA TYR A 56 0.54 -7.64 2.59
C TYR A 56 -0.01 -9.01 2.22
N THR A 57 0.41 -9.49 1.06
CA THR A 57 0.27 -10.87 0.61
C THR A 57 1.65 -11.48 0.38
N GLN A 58 1.69 -12.79 0.12
CA GLN A 58 2.94 -13.48 -0.22
C GLN A 58 2.92 -13.90 -1.69
N LEU A 59 3.92 -13.47 -2.43
CA LEU A 59 4.14 -13.87 -3.81
C LEU A 59 5.52 -14.54 -3.91
N LYS A 60 5.54 -15.84 -4.24
CA LYS A 60 6.78 -16.64 -4.35
C LYS A 60 7.68 -16.52 -3.11
N GLY A 61 7.08 -16.53 -1.92
CA GLY A 61 7.80 -16.44 -0.64
C GLY A 61 8.24 -15.02 -0.24
N LYS A 62 7.99 -14.00 -1.06
CA LYS A 62 8.25 -12.60 -0.72
C LYS A 62 6.97 -11.91 -0.28
N ARG A 63 7.05 -11.08 0.77
CA ARG A 63 5.94 -10.23 1.19
C ARG A 63 5.85 -9.05 0.23
N VAL A 64 4.65 -8.82 -0.31
CA VAL A 64 4.36 -7.71 -1.21
C VAL A 64 3.04 -7.07 -0.83
N VAL A 65 2.91 -5.78 -1.07
CA VAL A 65 1.64 -5.05 -0.90
C VAL A 65 1.08 -4.77 -2.28
N MET A 66 -0.19 -5.09 -2.51
CA MET A 66 -0.83 -4.75 -3.78
C MET A 66 -1.09 -3.26 -3.84
N ALA A 67 -0.93 -2.65 -5.02
CA ALA A 67 -1.15 -1.22 -5.19
C ALA A 67 -2.54 -0.76 -4.74
N CYS A 68 -3.58 -1.59 -4.93
CA CYS A 68 -4.92 -1.30 -4.47
C CYS A 68 -5.06 -1.34 -2.94
N ASP A 69 -4.37 -2.26 -2.27
CA ASP A 69 -4.38 -2.37 -0.81
C ASP A 69 -3.66 -1.20 -0.17
N LEU A 70 -2.56 -0.75 -0.78
CA LEU A 70 -1.87 0.47 -0.37
C LEU A 70 -2.74 1.71 -0.58
N ALA A 71 -3.38 1.85 -1.74
CA ALA A 71 -4.26 2.97 -2.04
C ALA A 71 -5.44 3.03 -1.05
N ALA A 72 -6.11 1.91 -0.81
CA ALA A 72 -7.17 1.82 0.19
C ALA A 72 -6.65 2.22 1.58
N PHE A 73 -5.48 1.71 1.98
CA PHE A 73 -4.87 2.08 3.25
C PHE A 73 -4.60 3.59 3.35
N MET A 74 -4.06 4.23 2.31
CA MET A 74 -3.76 5.67 2.31
C MET A 74 -5.03 6.52 2.42
N VAL A 75 -6.09 6.13 1.71
CA VAL A 75 -7.39 6.84 1.75
C VAL A 75 -8.11 6.62 3.09
N ASP A 76 -8.13 5.39 3.59
CA ASP A 76 -8.81 5.07 4.84
C ASP A 76 -8.06 5.64 6.07
N ASN A 77 -6.74 5.86 5.96
CA ASN A 77 -5.89 6.41 7.02
C ASN A 77 -5.52 7.89 6.78
N GLU A 78 -6.42 8.68 6.19
CA GLU A 78 -6.29 10.13 5.91
C GLU A 78 -5.72 11.01 7.05
N ARG A 79 -5.60 10.48 8.29
CA ARG A 79 -5.01 11.18 9.45
C ARG A 79 -3.53 10.86 9.73
N LYS A 80 -2.85 10.06 8.91
CA LYS A 80 -1.44 9.64 9.16
C LYS A 80 -0.42 10.11 8.12
N PHE A 81 -0.84 10.81 7.06
CA PHE A 81 0.02 11.30 5.98
C PHE A 81 -0.16 12.79 5.76
#